data_AF-D7G993-F1
#
_entry.id   AF-D7G993-F1
#
_cell.length_a   1.000
_cell.length_b   1.000
_cell.length_c   1.000
_cell.angle_alpha   90.00
_cell.angle_beta   90.00
_cell.angle_gamma   90.00
#
_symmetry.space_group_name_H-M   'P 1'
#
loop_
_entity.id
_entity.type
_entity.pdbx_description
1 polymer ?
#
loop_
_entity_poly.entity_id
_entity_poly.type
_entity_poly.pdbx_seq_one_letter_code
_entity_poly.pdbx_strand_id
1 'polypeptide(L)'
;MLVTIFPPFFFAFTPVIGSGHGVKKVKALLEVQTDTLESTKRQVDKKHTRTVEERDQEIQEEEQGALPEFNEEEEEESDEEGPIYNPLNLPLGWDGKPIPYWLYKLHGLGVEFKCEICGDFSYKGRRNFDRHFQEWRHAHGMRCLGIPNTKHFHDIVLIQDARDLYAKIKDSLDKEQWNPEDNEEYEDGEGNVLNRRTYEDLARQGLM
;
A
#
# COMPACT_ATOMS: atom_id res chain seq x y z
N MET A 1 44.29 -14.23 5.64
CA MET A 1 43.88 -14.03 7.04
C MET A 1 42.38 -14.23 7.12
N LEU A 2 41.95 -15.12 8.03
CA LEU A 2 40.58 -15.35 8.56
C LEU A 2 39.45 -15.75 7.58
N VAL A 3 39.33 -17.06 7.38
CA VAL A 3 38.08 -17.73 7.01
C VAL A 3 37.37 -18.11 8.31
N THR A 4 36.20 -17.55 8.58
CA THR A 4 35.36 -17.89 9.74
C THR A 4 34.58 -19.17 9.46
N ILE A 5 34.98 -20.26 10.11
CA ILE A 5 34.26 -21.54 10.11
C ILE A 5 33.16 -21.43 11.19
N PHE A 6 31.90 -21.40 10.76
CA PHE A 6 30.75 -21.60 11.65
C PHE A 6 30.71 -23.07 12.11
N PRO A 7 30.57 -23.35 13.43
CA PRO A 7 30.39 -24.72 13.90
C PRO A 7 28.95 -25.20 13.62
N PRO A 8 28.73 -26.51 13.41
CA PRO A 8 27.40 -27.05 13.19
C PRO A 8 26.61 -27.00 14.50
N PHE A 9 25.49 -26.27 14.51
CA PHE A 9 24.50 -26.40 15.56
C PHE A 9 23.86 -27.78 15.46
N PHE A 10 24.38 -28.73 16.22
CA PHE A 10 23.67 -29.96 16.56
C PHE A 10 22.44 -29.56 17.37
N PHE A 11 21.25 -29.60 16.75
CA PHE A 11 20.00 -29.64 17.48
C PHE A 11 19.93 -30.98 18.22
N ALA A 12 20.35 -31.00 19.48
CA ALA A 12 20.05 -32.09 20.38
C ALA A 12 18.52 -32.11 20.59
N PHE A 13 17.82 -32.98 19.86
CA PHE A 13 16.48 -33.41 20.23
C PHE A 13 16.61 -34.15 21.57
N THR A 14 16.46 -33.40 22.65
CA THR A 14 16.15 -33.98 23.95
C THR A 14 14.73 -34.53 23.84
N PRO A 15 14.50 -35.83 24.05
CA PRO A 15 13.16 -36.36 24.04
C PRO A 15 12.48 -35.81 25.29
N VAL A 16 11.51 -34.91 25.10
CA VAL A 16 10.59 -34.53 26.17
C VAL A 16 9.82 -35.80 26.54
N ILE A 17 10.27 -36.47 27.60
CA ILE A 17 9.47 -37.46 28.33
C ILE A 17 8.44 -36.66 29.13
N GLY A 18 7.51 -36.04 28.40
CA GLY A 18 6.40 -35.28 28.96
C GLY A 18 5.33 -36.24 29.41
N SER A 19 5.00 -36.16 30.69
CA SER A 19 3.94 -36.90 31.38
C SER A 19 2.78 -37.28 30.45
N GLY A 20 2.49 -38.58 30.34
CA GLY A 20 1.50 -39.14 29.40
C GLY A 20 0.09 -38.54 29.47
N HIS A 21 -0.20 -37.65 30.41
CA HIS A 21 -1.42 -36.85 30.47
C HIS A 21 -1.52 -35.79 29.35
N GLY A 22 -0.42 -35.15 28.96
CA GLY A 22 -0.43 -34.16 27.87
C GLY A 22 -0.66 -34.79 26.51
N VAL A 23 0.01 -35.92 26.25
CA VAL A 23 -0.15 -36.71 25.02
C VAL A 23 -1.56 -37.30 24.91
N LYS A 24 -2.14 -37.76 26.03
CA LYS A 24 -3.53 -38.26 26.06
C LYS A 24 -4.55 -37.16 25.76
N LYS A 25 -4.34 -35.94 26.28
CA LYS A 25 -5.21 -34.79 25.99
C LYS A 25 -5.15 -34.36 24.52
N VAL A 26 -3.94 -34.32 23.95
CA VAL A 26 -3.77 -34.01 22.52
C VAL A 26 -4.40 -35.09 21.65
N LYS A 27 -4.22 -36.37 21.99
CA LYS A 27 -4.89 -37.47 21.28
C LYS A 27 -6.41 -37.40 21.36
N ALA A 28 -6.97 -37.10 22.53
CA ALA A 28 -8.41 -36.95 22.70
C ALA A 28 -8.98 -35.76 21.88
N LEU A 29 -8.25 -34.64 21.80
CA LEU A 29 -8.66 -33.51 20.95
C LEU A 29 -8.54 -33.84 19.45
N LEU A 30 -7.51 -34.59 19.06
CA LEU A 30 -7.35 -35.06 17.68
C LEU A 30 -8.45 -36.05 17.28
N GLU A 31 -8.89 -36.91 18.20
CA GLU A 31 -10.01 -37.84 17.98
C GLU A 31 -11.35 -37.11 17.75
N VAL A 32 -11.54 -35.94 18.36
CA VAL A 32 -12.75 -35.10 18.13
C VAL A 32 -12.65 -34.33 16.80
N GLN A 33 -11.45 -34.08 16.30
CA GLN A 33 -11.20 -33.28 15.10
C GLN A 33 -10.86 -34.11 13.86
N THR A 34 -11.11 -35.42 13.88
CA THR A 34 -10.76 -36.34 12.78
C THR A 34 -11.29 -35.86 11.43
N ASP A 35 -12.51 -35.35 11.40
CA ASP A 35 -13.16 -34.92 10.16
C ASP A 35 -12.50 -33.67 9.57
N THR A 36 -12.14 -32.72 10.44
CA THR A 36 -11.37 -31.52 10.03
C THR A 36 -9.95 -31.87 9.59
N LEU A 37 -9.33 -32.87 10.20
CA LEU A 37 -8.00 -33.36 9.82
C LEU A 37 -8.03 -34.07 8.47
N GLU A 38 -9.05 -34.90 8.22
CA GLU A 38 -9.24 -35.54 6.92
C GLU A 38 -9.54 -34.53 5.82
N SER A 39 -10.38 -33.53 6.11
CA SER A 39 -10.70 -32.45 5.18
C SER A 39 -9.47 -31.62 4.82
N THR A 40 -8.67 -31.20 5.81
CA THR A 40 -7.43 -30.44 5.57
C THR A 40 -6.39 -31.26 4.83
N LYS A 41 -6.28 -32.57 5.10
CA LYS A 41 -5.41 -33.47 4.36
C LYS A 41 -5.82 -33.57 2.88
N ARG A 42 -7.11 -33.79 2.60
CA ARG A 42 -7.64 -33.81 1.21
C ARG A 42 -7.39 -32.48 0.49
N GLN A 43 -7.52 -31.37 1.21
CA GLN A 43 -7.26 -30.03 0.66
C GLN A 43 -5.78 -29.82 0.30
N VAL A 44 -4.85 -30.33 1.13
CA VAL A 44 -3.41 -30.29 0.84
C VAL A 44 -3.08 -31.15 -0.38
N ASP A 45 -3.62 -32.37 -0.45
CA ASP A 45 -3.42 -33.26 -1.60
C ASP A 45 -3.96 -32.62 -2.90
N LYS A 46 -5.11 -31.94 -2.83
CA LYS A 46 -5.70 -31.16 -3.93
C LYS A 46 -4.83 -29.97 -4.34
N LYS A 47 -4.24 -29.24 -3.37
CA LYS A 47 -3.31 -28.13 -3.65
C LYS A 47 -2.00 -28.61 -4.28
N HIS A 48 -1.58 -29.84 -3.99
CA HIS A 48 -0.35 -30.42 -4.56
C HIS A 48 -0.49 -30.82 -6.03
N THR A 49 -1.70 -31.16 -6.52
CA THR A 49 -1.93 -31.55 -7.92
C THR A 49 -2.23 -30.38 -8.86
N ARG A 50 -2.35 -29.16 -8.34
CA ARG A 50 -2.76 -27.97 -9.10
C ARG A 50 -1.63 -27.22 -9.77
N THR A 51 -1.97 -26.59 -10.89
CA THR A 51 -1.07 -25.71 -11.64
C THR A 51 -0.92 -24.35 -10.95
N VAL A 52 0.06 -23.55 -11.38
CA VAL A 52 0.37 -22.24 -10.76
C VAL A 52 -0.81 -21.26 -10.94
N GLU A 53 -1.40 -21.22 -12.13
CA GLU A 53 -2.50 -20.30 -12.45
C GLU A 53 -3.76 -20.61 -11.63
N GLU A 54 -4.09 -21.89 -11.43
CA GLU A 54 -5.23 -22.31 -10.59
C GLU A 54 -5.01 -22.02 -9.11
N ARG A 55 -3.75 -22.04 -8.64
CA ARG A 55 -3.41 -21.67 -7.25
C ARG A 55 -3.58 -20.18 -7.01
N ASP A 56 -3.19 -19.36 -7.98
CA ASP A 56 -3.28 -17.91 -7.88
C ASP A 56 -4.74 -17.42 -7.93
N GLN A 57 -5.60 -18.12 -8.68
CA GLN A 57 -7.05 -17.86 -8.68
C GLN A 57 -7.69 -18.17 -7.32
N GLU A 58 -7.35 -19.30 -6.67
CA GLU A 58 -7.87 -19.60 -5.32
C GLU A 58 -7.43 -18.58 -4.28
N ILE A 59 -6.20 -18.08 -4.37
CA ILE A 59 -5.72 -17.04 -3.43
C ILE A 59 -6.49 -15.74 -3.65
N GLN A 60 -6.79 -15.37 -4.90
CA GLN A 60 -7.63 -14.20 -5.20
C GLN A 60 -9.07 -14.38 -4.71
N GLU A 61 -9.64 -15.58 -4.80
CA GLU A 61 -10.98 -15.89 -4.30
C GLU A 61 -11.02 -15.92 -2.75
N GLU A 62 -10.00 -16.49 -2.10
CA GLU A 62 -9.81 -16.44 -0.63
C GLU A 62 -9.60 -15.00 -0.13
N GLU A 63 -8.86 -14.16 -0.87
CA GLU A 63 -8.63 -12.73 -0.56
C GLU A 63 -9.89 -11.87 -0.74
N GLN A 64 -10.80 -12.28 -1.64
CA GLN A 64 -12.12 -11.68 -1.86
C GLN A 64 -13.18 -12.17 -0.85
N GLY A 65 -12.84 -13.10 0.05
CA GLY A 65 -13.73 -13.55 1.13
C GLY A 65 -14.83 -14.52 0.71
N ALA A 66 -14.72 -15.16 -0.46
CA ALA A 66 -15.67 -16.18 -0.89
C ALA A 66 -15.34 -17.53 -0.21
N LEU A 67 -16.00 -17.81 0.90
CA LEU A 67 -15.98 -19.14 1.54
C LEU A 67 -16.66 -20.18 0.62
N PRO A 68 -16.20 -21.45 0.62
CA PRO A 68 -16.86 -22.50 -0.14
C PRO A 68 -18.26 -22.76 0.44
N GLU A 69 -19.24 -22.88 -0.46
CA GLU A 69 -20.63 -23.24 -0.19
C GLU A 69 -20.69 -24.59 0.57
N PHE A 70 -20.77 -24.50 1.91
CA PHE A 70 -21.11 -25.63 2.76
C PHE A 70 -22.63 -25.61 2.91
N ASN A 71 -23.27 -26.61 2.31
CA ASN A 71 -24.71 -26.83 2.39
C ASN A 71 -25.06 -27.27 3.83
N GLU A 72 -25.27 -26.30 4.71
CA GLU A 72 -25.86 -26.49 6.04
C GLU A 72 -27.37 -26.27 5.92
N GLU A 73 -28.10 -27.32 6.26
CA GLU A 73 -29.56 -27.38 6.33
C GLU A 73 -30.09 -26.28 7.26
N GLU A 74 -31.18 -25.65 6.83
CA GLU A 74 -31.91 -24.58 7.51
C GLU A 74 -32.26 -24.95 8.96
N GLU A 75 -31.53 -24.40 9.93
CA GLU A 75 -32.06 -24.14 11.27
C GLU A 75 -32.36 -22.64 11.39
N GLU A 76 -33.64 -22.31 11.26
CA GLU A 76 -34.21 -20.99 11.57
C GLU A 76 -34.00 -20.67 13.07
N GLU A 77 -32.83 -20.14 13.43
CA GLU A 77 -32.61 -19.50 14.73
C GLU A 77 -32.79 -17.98 14.60
N SER A 78 -34.05 -17.56 14.70
CA SER A 78 -34.52 -16.31 15.32
C SER A 78 -33.64 -15.06 15.15
N ASP A 79 -33.93 -14.29 14.10
CA ASP A 79 -33.58 -12.86 13.94
C ASP A 79 -34.06 -12.01 15.14
N GLU A 80 -33.20 -11.86 16.16
CA GLU A 80 -33.22 -10.72 17.08
C GLU A 80 -31.80 -10.15 17.27
N GLU A 81 -31.11 -9.83 16.18
CA GLU A 81 -29.91 -9.00 16.25
C GLU A 81 -30.31 -7.52 16.30
N GLY A 82 -30.65 -7.07 17.52
CA GLY A 82 -30.90 -5.67 17.80
C GLY A 82 -29.71 -4.77 17.39
N PRO A 83 -29.94 -3.46 17.18
CA PRO A 83 -28.90 -2.54 16.77
C PRO A 83 -27.71 -2.59 17.73
N ILE A 84 -26.52 -2.95 17.21
CA ILE A 84 -25.26 -3.01 17.97
C ILE A 84 -25.08 -1.67 18.70
N TYR A 85 -25.33 -1.69 20.01
CA TYR A 85 -25.21 -0.50 20.85
C TYR A 85 -23.73 -0.13 20.94
N ASN A 86 -23.33 0.90 20.20
CA ASN A 86 -22.01 1.54 20.25
C ASN A 86 -22.12 2.83 21.10
N PRO A 87 -22.16 2.72 22.43
CA PRO A 87 -22.40 3.86 23.32
C PRO A 87 -21.35 4.98 23.21
N LEU A 88 -20.21 4.72 22.57
CA LEU A 88 -19.10 5.66 22.42
C LEU A 88 -18.83 6.05 20.95
N ASN A 89 -19.66 5.62 19.99
CA ASN A 89 -19.49 5.90 18.56
C ASN A 89 -18.05 5.69 18.05
N LEU A 90 -17.36 4.65 18.52
CA LEU A 90 -16.04 4.32 17.99
C LEU A 90 -16.15 3.83 16.54
N PRO A 91 -15.21 4.22 15.65
CA PRO A 91 -15.19 3.71 14.28
C PRO A 91 -15.08 2.19 14.29
N LEU A 92 -15.97 1.55 13.52
CA LEU A 92 -16.06 0.10 13.38
C LEU A 92 -14.78 -0.43 12.71
N GLY A 93 -14.29 -1.56 13.20
CA GLY A 93 -13.20 -2.27 12.54
C GLY A 93 -13.63 -2.89 11.22
N TRP A 94 -12.70 -3.55 10.55
CA TRP A 94 -12.96 -4.34 9.34
C TRP A 94 -13.81 -5.60 9.62
N ASP A 95 -13.97 -5.99 10.89
CA ASP A 95 -14.77 -7.13 11.38
C ASP A 95 -16.20 -6.72 11.82
N GLY A 96 -16.63 -5.47 11.57
CA GLY A 96 -17.94 -4.94 12.00
C GLY A 96 -18.10 -4.78 13.53
N LYS A 97 -17.13 -5.22 14.33
CA LYS A 97 -17.11 -5.08 15.79
C LYS A 97 -16.44 -3.76 16.22
N PRO A 98 -16.86 -3.17 17.35
CA PRO A 98 -16.23 -1.96 17.88
C PRO A 98 -14.77 -2.24 18.28
N ILE A 99 -13.84 -1.43 17.77
CA ILE A 99 -12.41 -1.57 18.04
C ILE A 99 -12.16 -1.33 19.55
N PRO A 100 -11.36 -2.17 20.23
CA PRO A 100 -10.98 -1.92 21.62
C PRO A 100 -10.36 -0.53 21.83
N TYR A 101 -10.78 0.16 22.90
CA TYR A 101 -10.42 1.58 23.14
C TYR A 101 -8.90 1.84 23.25
N TRP A 102 -8.14 0.89 23.78
CA TRP A 102 -6.68 0.99 23.86
C TRP A 102 -6.03 0.95 22.47
N LEU A 103 -6.57 0.16 21.55
CA LEU A 103 -6.11 0.04 20.16
C LEU A 103 -6.42 1.32 19.38
N TYR A 104 -7.60 1.90 19.62
CA TYR A 104 -8.01 3.19 19.08
C TYR A 104 -7.06 4.32 19.50
N LYS A 105 -6.70 4.39 20.80
CA LYS A 105 -5.71 5.36 21.31
C LYS A 105 -4.30 5.11 20.77
N LEU A 106 -3.86 3.85 20.72
CA LEU A 106 -2.52 3.48 20.28
C LEU A 106 -2.28 3.85 18.81
N HIS A 107 -3.25 3.58 17.95
CA HIS A 107 -3.16 3.89 16.52
C HIS A 107 -3.55 5.33 16.16
N GLY A 108 -3.94 6.15 17.14
CA GLY A 108 -4.27 7.55 16.92
C GLY A 108 -5.52 7.78 16.06
N LEU A 109 -6.47 6.83 16.03
CA LEU A 109 -7.70 6.94 15.23
C LEU A 109 -8.62 8.08 15.70
N GLY A 110 -8.36 8.68 16.85
CA GLY A 110 -9.11 9.83 17.37
C GLY A 110 -8.65 11.20 16.87
N VAL A 111 -7.57 11.25 16.08
CA VAL A 111 -7.16 12.49 15.41
C VAL A 111 -7.71 12.46 14.00
N GLU A 112 -8.52 13.47 13.66
CA GLU A 112 -9.08 13.64 12.33
C GLU A 112 -8.21 14.59 11.52
N PHE A 113 -7.88 14.18 10.29
CA PHE A 113 -7.10 14.95 9.33
C PHE A 113 -7.99 15.23 8.11
N LYS A 114 -8.04 16.47 7.64
CA LYS A 114 -8.84 16.85 6.47
C LYS A 114 -7.93 17.11 5.28
N CYS A 115 -8.37 16.70 4.08
CA CYS A 115 -7.66 16.94 2.83
C CYS A 115 -8.54 17.75 1.88
N GLU A 116 -8.14 18.99 1.57
CA GLU A 116 -8.88 19.92 0.70
C GLU A 116 -8.91 19.41 -0.75
N ILE A 117 -7.79 18.85 -1.24
CA ILE A 117 -7.67 18.28 -2.59
C ILE A 117 -8.66 17.12 -2.81
N CYS A 118 -9.02 16.40 -1.74
CA CYS A 118 -10.02 15.31 -1.76
C CYS A 118 -11.46 15.80 -1.52
N GLY A 119 -11.72 17.12 -1.53
CA GLY A 119 -13.04 17.69 -1.23
C GLY A 119 -13.37 17.72 0.27
N ASP A 120 -12.40 18.14 1.09
CA ASP A 120 -12.48 18.20 2.56
C ASP A 120 -12.84 16.87 3.25
N PHE A 121 -12.47 15.76 2.61
CA PHE A 121 -12.68 14.45 3.19
C PHE A 121 -11.84 14.27 4.46
N SER A 122 -12.48 13.81 5.54
CA SER A 122 -11.86 13.57 6.84
C SER A 122 -11.33 12.14 6.96
N TYR A 123 -10.03 12.00 7.13
CA TYR A 123 -9.35 10.74 7.42
C TYR A 123 -9.07 10.60 8.91
N LYS A 124 -9.41 9.44 9.48
CA LYS A 124 -9.17 9.13 10.90
C LYS A 124 -7.81 8.46 11.07
N GLY A 125 -6.93 9.11 11.84
CA GLY A 125 -5.58 8.64 12.15
C GLY A 125 -4.55 8.90 11.05
N ARG A 126 -3.29 9.10 11.49
CA ARG A 126 -2.18 9.48 10.61
C ARG A 126 -1.93 8.44 9.52
N ARG A 127 -1.97 7.14 9.84
CA ARG A 127 -1.69 6.05 8.89
C ARG A 127 -2.67 6.01 7.71
N ASN A 128 -3.97 6.18 7.96
CA ASN A 128 -4.96 6.27 6.88
C ASN A 128 -4.75 7.54 6.06
N PHE A 129 -4.44 8.65 6.75
CA PHE A 129 -4.08 9.90 6.12
C PHE A 129 -2.70 9.89 5.44
N ASP A 130 -1.83 8.89 5.60
CA ASP A 130 -0.65 8.72 4.75
C ASP A 130 -1.00 7.89 3.49
N ARG A 131 -1.78 6.82 3.68
CA ARG A 131 -2.20 5.94 2.58
C ARG A 131 -3.02 6.70 1.53
N HIS A 132 -3.82 7.67 1.94
CA HIS A 132 -4.72 8.36 1.01
C HIS A 132 -4.01 9.09 -0.15
N PHE A 133 -2.75 9.49 0.00
CA PHE A 133 -1.98 10.13 -1.08
C PHE A 133 -1.78 9.21 -2.30
N GLN A 134 -1.81 7.90 -2.08
CA GLN A 134 -1.72 6.88 -3.12
C GLN A 134 -3.09 6.38 -3.59
N GLU A 135 -4.17 6.76 -2.90
CA GLU A 135 -5.52 6.35 -3.26
C GLU A 135 -6.01 7.09 -4.51
N TRP A 136 -6.91 6.44 -5.23
CA TRP A 136 -7.46 6.97 -6.48
C TRP A 136 -8.13 8.34 -6.31
N ARG A 137 -8.79 8.62 -5.17
CA ARG A 137 -9.44 9.92 -4.91
C ARG A 137 -8.44 11.07 -4.94
N HIS A 138 -7.32 10.93 -4.23
CA HIS A 138 -6.31 11.98 -4.17
C HIS A 138 -5.60 12.13 -5.52
N ALA A 139 -5.25 11.00 -6.16
CA ALA A 139 -4.68 11.03 -7.50
C ALA A 139 -5.60 11.68 -8.54
N HIS A 140 -6.92 11.45 -8.43
CA HIS A 140 -7.91 12.08 -9.27
C HIS A 140 -8.03 13.58 -8.98
N GLY A 141 -8.03 14.01 -7.72
CA GLY A 141 -8.00 15.42 -7.32
C GLY A 141 -6.80 16.15 -7.90
N MET A 142 -5.60 15.56 -7.79
CA MET A 142 -4.37 16.09 -8.39
C MET A 142 -4.46 16.19 -9.92
N ARG A 143 -5.05 15.18 -10.57
CA ARG A 143 -5.28 15.20 -12.03
C ARG A 143 -6.23 16.32 -12.45
N CYS A 144 -7.27 16.62 -11.68
CA CYS A 144 -8.18 17.76 -11.93
C CYS A 144 -7.48 19.12 -11.80
N LEU A 145 -6.45 19.20 -10.97
CA LEU A 145 -5.59 20.39 -10.83
C LEU A 145 -4.53 20.50 -11.94
N GLY A 146 -4.34 19.46 -12.76
CA GLY A 146 -3.29 19.40 -13.78
C GLY A 146 -1.89 19.13 -13.21
N ILE A 147 -1.79 18.68 -11.96
CA ILE A 147 -0.52 18.43 -11.28
C ILE A 147 -0.25 16.92 -11.25
N PRO A 148 0.95 16.44 -11.64
CA PRO A 148 1.28 15.01 -11.56
C PRO A 148 1.44 14.56 -10.11
N ASN A 149 0.78 13.44 -9.74
CA ASN A 149 0.89 12.84 -8.40
C ASN A 149 2.25 12.13 -8.22
N THR A 150 3.27 12.90 -7.84
CA THR A 150 4.63 12.43 -7.55
C THR A 150 4.93 12.53 -6.05
N LYS A 151 6.01 11.89 -5.58
CA LYS A 151 6.45 11.98 -4.18
C LYS A 151 6.71 13.42 -3.70
N HIS A 152 6.96 14.37 -4.61
CA HIS A 152 7.15 15.78 -4.25
C HIS A 152 5.90 16.40 -3.61
N PHE A 153 4.72 15.85 -3.90
CA PHE A 153 3.44 16.33 -3.38
C PHE A 153 2.93 15.53 -2.18
N HIS A 154 3.77 14.72 -1.54
CA HIS A 154 3.40 14.02 -0.31
C HIS A 154 3.17 15.01 0.84
N ASP A 155 2.17 14.75 1.68
CA ASP A 155 1.74 15.60 2.80
C ASP A 155 1.15 16.98 2.40
N ILE A 156 0.86 17.21 1.12
CA ILE A 156 0.19 18.43 0.68
C ILE A 156 -1.32 18.22 0.67
N VAL A 157 -2.02 19.02 1.48
CA VAL A 157 -3.48 18.98 1.61
C VAL A 157 -4.19 20.16 0.99
N LEU A 158 -3.55 21.34 1.00
CA LEU A 158 -4.15 22.57 0.52
C LEU A 158 -3.97 22.72 -0.99
N ILE A 159 -5.01 23.21 -1.66
CA ILE A 159 -4.99 23.38 -3.12
C ILE A 159 -4.00 24.48 -3.53
N GLN A 160 -3.95 25.56 -2.76
CA GLN A 160 -3.05 26.69 -3.04
C GLN A 160 -1.58 26.27 -2.92
N ASP A 161 -1.23 25.57 -1.85
CA ASP A 161 0.14 25.09 -1.62
C ASP A 161 0.61 24.15 -2.73
N ALA A 162 -0.27 23.26 -3.21
CA ALA A 162 0.04 22.37 -4.33
C ALA A 162 0.38 23.14 -5.62
N ARG A 163 -0.38 24.21 -5.92
CA ARG A 163 -0.13 25.07 -7.09
C ARG A 163 1.17 25.84 -6.96
N ASP A 164 1.44 26.41 -5.80
CA ASP A 164 2.64 27.20 -5.55
C ASP A 164 3.90 26.33 -5.62
N LEU A 165 3.83 25.11 -5.08
CA LEU A 165 4.93 24.15 -5.21
C LEU A 165 5.14 23.71 -6.66
N TYR A 166 4.05 23.42 -7.39
CA TYR A 166 4.15 23.01 -8.78
C TYR A 166 4.75 24.10 -9.66
N ALA A 167 4.39 25.37 -9.45
CA ALA A 167 4.98 26.50 -10.14
C ALA A 167 6.51 26.59 -9.90
N LYS A 168 6.95 26.46 -8.64
CA LYS A 168 8.38 26.47 -8.30
C LYS A 168 9.15 25.32 -8.94
N ILE A 169 8.59 24.11 -8.91
CA ILE A 169 9.23 22.92 -9.51
C ILE A 169 9.31 23.08 -11.02
N LYS A 170 8.25 23.58 -11.65
CA LYS A 170 8.23 23.85 -13.09
C LYS A 170 9.28 24.88 -13.47
N ASP A 171 9.37 26.00 -12.75
CA ASP A 171 10.39 27.03 -12.99
C ASP A 171 11.82 26.50 -12.81
N SER A 172 12.06 25.57 -11.87
CA SER A 172 13.37 24.93 -11.74
C SER A 172 13.68 23.99 -12.91
N LEU A 173 12.70 23.19 -13.35
CA LEU A 173 12.87 22.28 -14.48
C LEU A 173 13.08 23.04 -15.79
N ASP A 174 12.33 24.11 -16.02
CA ASP A 174 12.46 24.94 -17.22
C ASP A 174 13.83 25.63 -17.30
N LYS A 175 14.46 25.92 -16.16
CA LYS A 175 15.84 26.46 -16.09
C LYS A 175 16.92 25.40 -16.30
N GLU A 176 16.67 24.17 -15.85
CA GLU A 176 17.58 23.04 -16.05
C GLU A 176 17.49 22.47 -17.46
N GLN A 177 16.37 22.68 -18.15
CA GLN A 177 16.18 22.21 -19.51
C GLN A 177 17.06 23.01 -20.48
N TRP A 178 18.10 22.34 -20.98
CA TRP A 178 19.00 22.91 -21.99
C TRP A 178 18.22 23.19 -23.28
N ASN A 179 18.17 24.47 -23.67
CA ASN A 179 17.56 24.93 -24.91
C ASN A 179 18.66 25.20 -25.96
N PRO A 180 18.74 24.45 -27.08
CA PRO A 180 19.76 24.66 -28.12
C PRO A 180 19.75 26.07 -28.71
N GLU A 181 18.60 26.74 -28.80
CA GLU A 181 18.55 28.10 -29.37
C GLU A 181 19.27 29.14 -28.48
N ASP A 182 19.20 28.95 -27.17
CA ASP A 182 19.73 29.91 -26.18
C ASP A 182 21.09 29.49 -25.61
N ASN A 183 21.37 28.19 -25.54
CA ASN A 183 22.55 27.64 -24.85
C ASN A 183 23.62 27.09 -25.79
N GLU A 184 23.36 26.98 -27.10
CA GLU A 184 24.36 26.61 -28.10
C GLU A 184 25.11 27.88 -28.52
N GLU A 185 26.41 27.90 -28.22
CA GLU A 185 27.31 29.03 -28.48
C GLU A 185 28.09 28.80 -29.78
N TYR A 186 28.10 29.81 -30.64
CA TYR A 186 28.87 29.87 -31.90
C TYR A 186 29.88 31.01 -31.82
N GLU A 187 31.08 30.77 -32.34
CA GLU A 187 32.09 31.81 -32.55
C GLU A 187 31.97 32.37 -33.97
N ASP A 188 31.95 33.70 -34.10
CA ASP A 188 32.05 34.38 -35.39
C ASP A 188 33.51 34.47 -35.90
N GLY A 189 33.71 35.00 -37.10
CA GLY A 189 35.04 35.17 -37.69
C GLY A 189 35.96 36.16 -36.94
N GLU A 190 35.40 37.00 -36.07
CA GLU A 190 36.11 37.96 -35.23
C GLU A 190 36.40 37.41 -33.81
N GLY A 191 35.87 36.23 -33.48
CA GLY A 191 36.03 35.56 -32.20
C GLY A 191 35.02 35.97 -31.12
N ASN A 192 33.90 36.61 -31.49
CA ASN A 192 32.81 36.89 -30.55
C ASN A 192 31.93 35.64 -30.38
N VAL A 193 31.55 35.37 -29.14
CA VAL A 193 30.65 34.24 -28.81
C VAL A 193 29.20 34.72 -28.83
N LEU A 194 28.39 34.11 -29.68
CA LEU A 194 26.98 34.40 -29.87
C LEU A 194 26.14 33.15 -29.67
N ASN A 195 24.95 33.29 -29.10
CA ASN A 195 23.94 32.24 -29.12
C ASN A 195 23.48 31.95 -30.55
N ARG A 196 23.12 30.69 -30.82
CA ARG A 196 22.71 30.20 -32.13
C ARG A 196 21.71 31.09 -32.85
N ARG A 197 20.65 31.51 -32.15
CA ARG A 197 19.60 32.34 -32.75
C ARG A 197 20.14 33.66 -33.28
N THR A 198 20.95 34.34 -32.48
CA THR A 198 21.53 35.63 -32.84
C THR A 198 22.57 35.49 -33.94
N TYR A 199 23.34 34.40 -33.92
CA TYR A 199 24.21 34.00 -35.02
C TYR A 199 23.40 33.83 -36.33
N GLU A 200 22.38 32.98 -36.36
CA GLU A 200 21.57 32.76 -37.56
C GLU A 200 20.84 34.02 -38.06
N ASP A 201 20.35 34.88 -37.16
CA ASP A 201 19.69 36.13 -37.52
C ASP A 201 20.67 37.16 -38.11
N LEU A 202 21.89 37.27 -37.59
CA LEU A 202 22.95 38.12 -38.15
C LEU A 202 23.43 37.59 -39.51
N ALA A 203 23.57 36.27 -39.65
CA ALA A 203 23.92 35.61 -40.91
C ALA A 203 22.87 35.89 -42.00
N ARG A 204 21.56 35.82 -41.66
CA ARG A 204 20.47 36.12 -42.60
C ARG A 204 20.43 37.60 -43.01
N GLN A 205 20.86 38.50 -42.13
CA GLN A 205 20.95 39.93 -42.44
C GLN A 205 22.22 40.29 -43.23
N GLY A 206 23.19 39.37 -43.33
CA GLY A 206 24.48 39.60 -43.97
C GLY A 206 25.45 40.43 -43.13
N LEU A 207 25.31 40.42 -41.81
CA LEU A 207 26.16 41.15 -40.84
C LEU A 207 27.16 40.21 -40.13
N MET A 208 27.73 39.25 -40.85
CA MET A 208 28.76 38.32 -40.35
C MET A 208 30.04 38.40 -41.16
#